data_AF-A0A969HT97-F1
#
_entry.id   AF-A0A969HT97-F1
#
_cell.length_a   1.000
_cell.length_b   1.000
_cell.length_c   1.000
_cell.angle_alpha   90.00
_cell.angle_beta   90.00
_cell.angle_gamma   90.00
#
_symmetry.space_group_name_H-M   'P 1'
#
loop_
_entity.id
_entity.type
_entity.pdbx_description
1 polymer ?
#
loop_
_entity_poly.entity_id
_entity_poly.type
_entity_poly.pdbx_seq_one_letter_code
_entity_poly.pdbx_strand_id
1 'polypeptide(L)'
;MLTNKDNDNKTITVPAVTLDTFFADKPVTPDLFKIDVEGAEMNVLRGMQQLLRKHPTLFLEVHPHNLPSFDSSVEEILAFLRNEGYQLAEIVGIRTFGATSNIRKLNQGDTVTTNTMIYAHI
;
A
#
# COMPACT_ATOMS: atom_id res chain seq x y z
N MET A 1 11.01 -6.54 42.58
CA MET A 1 10.24 -5.96 41.46
C MET A 1 10.83 -6.53 40.17
N LEU A 2 10.01 -7.17 39.35
CA LEU A 2 10.41 -7.74 38.07
C LEU A 2 10.33 -6.64 37.00
N THR A 3 11.45 -6.26 36.40
CA THR A 3 11.48 -5.40 35.21
C THR A 3 12.44 -5.99 34.19
N ASN A 4 12.07 -7.11 33.57
CA ASN A 4 12.58 -7.48 32.26
C ASN A 4 11.39 -7.50 31.30
N LYS A 5 11.30 -6.47 30.46
CA LYS A 5 10.65 -6.59 29.15
C LYS A 5 11.76 -6.59 28.11
N ASP A 6 12.49 -7.71 28.05
CA ASP A 6 13.26 -8.04 26.87
C ASP A 6 12.22 -8.41 25.79
N ASN A 7 11.77 -7.43 25.02
CA ASN A 7 11.03 -7.67 23.78
C ASN A 7 12.03 -8.22 22.78
N ASP A 8 12.26 -9.54 22.83
CA ASP A 8 13.10 -10.28 21.89
C ASP A 8 12.39 -10.29 20.53
N ASN A 9 12.58 -9.20 19.76
CA ASN A 9 11.97 -9.00 18.45
C ASN A 9 12.70 -9.92 17.45
N LYS A 10 12.31 -11.19 17.43
CA LYS A 10 12.90 -12.20 16.56
C LYS A 10 12.57 -11.89 15.11
N THR A 11 13.61 -11.63 14.33
CA THR A 11 13.52 -11.46 12.88
C THR A 11 13.89 -12.78 12.19
N ILE A 12 13.22 -13.06 11.07
CA ILE A 12 13.59 -14.15 10.16
C ILE A 12 13.78 -13.57 8.77
N THR A 13 14.75 -14.09 8.04
CA THR A 13 14.91 -13.78 6.62
C THR A 13 14.05 -14.73 5.80
N VAL A 14 13.24 -14.20 4.89
CA VAL A 14 12.43 -14.97 3.95
C VAL A 14 12.75 -14.55 2.52
N PRO A 15 12.71 -15.46 1.54
CA PRO A 15 12.79 -15.08 0.13
C PRO A 15 11.60 -14.20 -0.25
N ALA A 16 11.86 -13.17 -1.07
CA ALA A 16 10.84 -12.29 -1.63
C ALA A 16 10.98 -12.25 -3.16
N VAL A 17 9.86 -11.99 -3.85
CA VAL A 17 9.80 -11.85 -5.31
C VAL A 17 8.96 -10.63 -5.67
N THR A 18 9.24 -9.98 -6.79
CA THR A 18 8.40 -8.89 -7.29
C THR A 18 7.14 -9.45 -7.94
N LEU A 19 6.03 -8.69 -7.91
CA LEU A 19 4.79 -9.14 -8.54
C LEU A 19 4.95 -9.30 -10.06
N ASP A 20 5.69 -8.40 -10.71
CA ASP A 20 6.00 -8.53 -12.14
C ASP A 20 6.71 -9.85 -12.45
N THR A 21 7.69 -10.25 -11.64
CA THR A 21 8.39 -11.54 -11.81
C THR A 21 7.45 -12.71 -11.55
N PHE A 22 6.63 -12.63 -10.50
CA PHE A 22 5.70 -13.69 -10.12
C PHE A 22 4.61 -13.94 -11.18
N PHE A 23 4.15 -12.88 -11.86
CA PHE A 23 3.10 -12.96 -12.87
C PHE A 23 3.62 -13.10 -14.32
N ALA A 24 4.93 -13.09 -14.54
CA ALA A 24 5.53 -13.14 -15.88
C ALA A 24 5.12 -14.38 -16.71
N ASP A 25 4.92 -15.52 -16.04
CA ASP A 25 4.58 -16.81 -16.65
C ASP A 25 3.14 -17.26 -16.36
N LYS A 26 2.33 -16.41 -15.73
CA LYS A 26 0.98 -16.76 -15.30
C LYS A 26 -0.03 -16.49 -16.41
N PRO A 27 -1.00 -17.40 -16.64
CA PRO A 27 -1.99 -17.24 -17.70
C PRO A 27 -3.05 -16.17 -17.39
N VAL A 28 -3.11 -15.70 -16.14
CA VAL A 28 -4.08 -14.72 -15.66
C VAL A 28 -3.34 -13.57 -15.00
N THR A 29 -3.77 -12.35 -15.32
CA THR A 29 -3.39 -11.14 -14.60
C THR A 29 -4.61 -10.66 -13.81
N PRO A 30 -4.50 -10.41 -12.49
CA PRO A 30 -5.61 -9.88 -11.70
C PRO A 30 -6.04 -8.48 -12.17
N ASP A 31 -7.35 -8.26 -12.23
CA ASP A 31 -7.94 -6.93 -12.44
C ASP A 31 -7.93 -6.07 -11.16
N LEU A 32 -7.66 -6.69 -10.00
CA LEU A 32 -7.66 -6.05 -8.69
C LEU A 32 -6.55 -6.60 -7.80
N PHE A 33 -5.86 -5.70 -7.10
CA PHE A 33 -4.89 -6.04 -6.06
C PHE A 33 -5.30 -5.40 -4.73
N LYS A 34 -5.40 -6.22 -3.67
CA LYS A 34 -5.31 -5.73 -2.28
C LYS A 34 -3.85 -5.78 -1.86
N ILE A 35 -3.31 -4.67 -1.37
CA ILE A 35 -1.93 -4.56 -0.92
C ILE A 35 -1.95 -4.04 0.51
N ASP A 36 -1.39 -4.83 1.42
CA ASP A 36 -1.36 -4.58 2.85
C ASP A 36 -0.08 -5.20 3.39
N VAL A 37 0.97 -4.38 3.48
CA VAL A 37 2.36 -4.81 3.65
C VAL A 37 3.10 -3.99 4.73
N GLU A 38 2.34 -3.29 5.57
CA GLU A 38 2.79 -2.69 6.82
C GLU A 38 4.05 -1.80 6.70
N GLY A 39 4.17 -1.01 5.63
CA GLY A 39 5.29 -0.07 5.39
C GLY A 39 6.08 -0.33 4.10
N ALA A 40 6.01 -1.54 3.55
CA ALA A 40 6.72 -1.89 2.31
C ALA A 40 5.92 -1.53 1.03
N GLU A 41 4.95 -0.62 1.12
CA GLU A 41 4.00 -0.34 0.03
C GLU A 41 4.72 0.10 -1.25
N MET A 42 5.68 1.00 -1.14
CA MET A 42 6.41 1.50 -2.30
C MET A 42 7.30 0.43 -2.94
N ASN A 43 7.82 -0.53 -2.15
CA ASN A 43 8.56 -1.69 -2.69
C ASN A 43 7.64 -2.57 -3.55
N VAL A 44 6.39 -2.79 -3.11
CA VAL A 44 5.39 -3.53 -3.89
C VAL A 44 5.07 -2.79 -5.19
N LEU A 45 4.78 -1.49 -5.11
CA LEU A 45 4.45 -0.66 -6.28
C LEU A 45 5.57 -0.64 -7.33
N ARG A 46 6.83 -0.46 -6.89
CA ARG A 46 8.01 -0.55 -7.78
C ARG A 46 8.18 -1.96 -8.37
N GLY A 47 7.82 -3.00 -7.64
CA GLY A 47 7.89 -4.39 -8.09
C GLY A 47 6.74 -4.84 -8.99
N MET A 48 5.77 -3.98 -9.29
CA MET A 48 4.59 -4.31 -10.10
C MET A 48 4.34 -3.34 -11.27
N GLN A 49 5.37 -2.61 -11.70
CA GLN A 49 5.25 -1.56 -12.73
C GLN A 49 4.66 -2.07 -14.05
N GLN A 50 5.03 -3.28 -14.51
CA GLN A 50 4.46 -3.85 -15.73
C GLN A 50 2.98 -4.20 -15.56
N LEU A 51 2.60 -4.68 -14.38
CA LEU A 51 1.20 -4.94 -14.03
C LEU A 51 0.38 -3.65 -13.95
N LEU A 52 0.94 -2.57 -13.40
CA LEU A 52 0.23 -1.28 -13.29
C LEU A 52 -0.14 -0.66 -14.64
N ARG A 53 0.62 -0.93 -15.70
CA ARG A 53 0.30 -0.54 -17.09
C ARG A 53 -0.94 -1.20 -17.66
N LYS A 54 -1.40 -2.29 -17.05
CA LYS A 54 -2.69 -2.93 -17.37
C LYS A 54 -3.85 -2.30 -16.60
N HIS A 55 -3.56 -1.30 -15.78
CA HIS A 55 -4.53 -0.51 -15.02
C HIS A 55 -5.44 -1.32 -14.08
N PRO A 56 -4.91 -2.27 -13.28
CA PRO A 56 -5.72 -2.95 -12.28
C PRO A 56 -6.19 -1.98 -11.20
N THR A 57 -7.36 -2.24 -10.63
CA THR A 57 -7.82 -1.54 -9.44
C THR A 57 -6.95 -1.89 -8.24
N LEU A 58 -6.58 -0.90 -7.42
CA LEU A 58 -5.81 -1.13 -6.20
C LEU A 58 -6.62 -0.76 -4.95
N PHE A 59 -6.59 -1.64 -3.97
CA PHE A 59 -6.89 -1.36 -2.57
C PHE A 59 -5.57 -1.41 -1.80
N LEU A 60 -4.91 -0.26 -1.69
CA LEU A 60 -3.60 -0.12 -1.08
C LEU A 60 -3.74 0.44 0.34
N GLU A 61 -3.44 -0.39 1.34
CA GLU A 61 -3.35 0.06 2.72
C GLU A 61 -2.03 0.78 2.94
N VAL A 62 -2.10 2.09 3.19
CA VAL A 62 -0.92 2.92 3.43
C VAL A 62 -0.70 3.03 4.92
N HIS A 63 0.55 2.83 5.35
CA HIS A 63 0.98 2.86 6.75
C HIS A 63 1.98 4.02 7.00
N PRO A 64 1.52 5.29 7.09
CA PRO A 64 2.40 6.46 7.10
C PRO A 64 3.54 6.41 8.14
N HIS A 65 3.28 5.80 9.29
CA HIS A 65 4.27 5.68 10.37
C HIS A 65 5.36 4.61 10.10
N ASN A 66 5.09 3.63 9.23
CA ASN A 66 6.02 2.55 8.93
C ASN A 66 6.86 2.86 7.69
N LEU A 67 6.36 3.68 6.76
CA LEU A 67 7.03 4.03 5.50
C LEU A 67 8.50 4.50 5.66
N PRO A 68 8.88 5.31 6.66
CA PRO A 68 10.27 5.74 6.82
C PRO A 68 11.24 4.58 7.10
N SER A 69 10.76 3.45 7.65
CA SER A 69 11.58 2.26 7.87
C SER A 69 11.89 1.49 6.57
N PHE A 70 11.22 1.87 5.48
CA PHE A 70 11.40 1.35 4.12
C PHE A 70 11.85 2.45 3.14
N ASP A 71 12.42 3.55 3.65
CA ASP A 71 12.93 4.68 2.86
C ASP A 71 11.89 5.28 1.89
N SER A 72 10.63 5.36 2.32
CA SER A 72 9.55 5.92 1.50
C SER A 72 8.64 6.87 2.28
N SER A 73 7.71 7.52 1.58
CA SER A 73 6.74 8.45 2.16
C SER A 73 5.38 8.36 1.47
N VAL A 74 4.37 8.92 2.13
CA VAL A 74 3.01 9.02 1.58
C VAL A 74 3.02 9.81 0.28
N GLU A 75 3.73 10.94 0.26
CA GLU A 75 3.83 11.83 -0.90
C GLU A 75 4.41 11.09 -2.10
N GLU A 76 5.43 10.24 -1.88
CA GLU A 76 6.02 9.42 -2.93
C GLU A 76 5.00 8.44 -3.50
N ILE A 77 4.29 7.69 -2.66
CA ILE A 77 3.27 6.73 -3.09
C ILE A 77 2.17 7.42 -3.90
N LEU A 78 1.63 8.53 -3.39
CA LEU A 78 0.57 9.26 -4.06
C LEU A 78 1.04 9.86 -5.39
N ALA A 79 2.26 10.40 -5.44
CA ALA A 79 2.83 10.93 -6.67
C ALA A 79 3.09 9.84 -7.71
N PHE A 80 3.64 8.70 -7.28
CA PHE A 80 3.89 7.55 -8.15
C PHE A 80 2.61 7.05 -8.80
N LEU A 81 1.55 6.78 -8.02
CA LEU A 81 0.28 6.29 -8.57
C LEU A 81 -0.37 7.30 -9.51
N ARG A 82 -0.31 8.60 -9.20
CA ARG A 82 -0.81 9.65 -10.11
C ARG A 82 -0.02 9.70 -11.42
N ASN A 83 1.29 9.51 -11.38
CA ASN A 83 2.14 9.46 -12.58
C ASN A 83 1.83 8.23 -13.45
N GLU A 84 1.41 7.12 -12.84
CA GLU A 84 0.90 5.94 -13.54
C GLU A 84 -0.57 6.11 -14.04
N GLY A 85 -1.17 7.28 -13.84
CA GLY A 85 -2.49 7.64 -14.37
C GLY A 85 -3.67 7.37 -13.43
N TYR A 86 -3.43 6.95 -12.19
CA TYR A 86 -4.52 6.61 -11.26
C TYR A 86 -5.18 7.84 -10.64
N GLN A 87 -6.51 7.77 -10.53
CA GLN A 87 -7.32 8.55 -9.62
C GLN A 87 -7.29 7.92 -8.24
N LEU A 88 -7.09 8.74 -7.21
CA LEU A 88 -6.92 8.28 -5.84
C LEU A 88 -8.07 8.74 -4.96
N ALA A 89 -8.57 7.83 -4.13
CA ALA A 89 -9.51 8.16 -3.07
C ALA A 89 -9.17 7.37 -1.80
N GLU A 90 -9.45 7.98 -0.65
CA GLU A 90 -9.37 7.35 0.66
C GLU A 90 -10.72 6.72 1.01
N ILE A 91 -10.71 5.50 1.55
CA ILE A 91 -11.89 4.86 2.13
C ILE A 91 -11.91 5.15 3.64
N VAL A 92 -12.66 6.18 4.01
CA VAL A 92 -12.78 6.65 5.38
C VAL A 92 -13.73 5.75 6.17
N GLY A 93 -13.42 5.51 7.44
CA GLY A 93 -14.30 4.77 8.37
C GLY A 93 -14.22 3.24 8.26
N ILE A 94 -13.42 2.68 7.34
CA ILE A 94 -13.32 1.22 7.15
C ILE A 94 -12.67 0.50 8.35
N ARG A 95 -11.88 1.22 9.16
CA ARG A 95 -11.22 0.67 10.36
C ARG A 95 -12.10 0.72 11.62
N THR A 96 -13.28 1.33 11.55
CA THR A 96 -14.13 1.56 12.73
C THR A 96 -15.41 0.77 12.61
N PHE A 97 -15.56 -0.24 13.47
CA PHE A 97 -16.78 -1.04 13.53
C PHE A 97 -18.00 -0.16 13.86
N GLY A 98 -19.04 -0.22 13.02
CA GLY A 98 -20.26 0.58 13.16
C GLY A 98 -20.19 1.99 12.56
N ALA A 99 -19.06 2.40 11.98
CA ALA A 99 -18.98 3.64 11.21
C ALA A 99 -19.50 3.44 9.78
N THR A 100 -20.18 4.44 9.25
CA THR A 100 -20.47 4.50 7.81
C THR A 100 -19.18 4.74 7.05
N SER A 101 -18.86 3.87 6.09
CA SER A 101 -17.71 4.10 5.20
C SER A 101 -18.08 5.09 4.10
N ASN A 102 -17.14 5.98 3.77
CA ASN A 102 -17.29 6.93 2.68
C ASN A 102 -15.99 7.03 1.87
N ILE A 103 -16.13 7.41 0.60
CA ILE A 103 -15.00 7.61 -0.31
C ILE A 103 -14.69 9.11 -0.37
N ARG A 104 -13.46 9.48 0.03
CA ARG A 104 -12.93 10.85 -0.04
C ARG A 104 -11.89 10.92 -1.15
N LYS A 105 -12.16 11.68 -2.23
CA LYS A 105 -11.17 11.90 -3.30
C LYS A 105 -9.90 12.57 -2.74
N LEU A 106 -8.72 12.09 -3.17
CA LEU A 106 -7.41 12.62 -2.79
C LEU A 106 -6.83 13.47 -3.93
N ASN A 107 -6.86 14.78 -3.75
CA ASN A 107 -6.30 15.76 -4.67
C ASN A 107 -4.82 16.02 -4.40
N GLN A 108 -4.17 16.75 -5.31
CA GLN A 108 -2.78 17.15 -5.13
C GLN A 108 -2.65 18.05 -3.89
N GLY A 109 -1.66 17.77 -3.04
CA GLY A 109 -1.46 18.47 -1.77
C GLY A 109 -2.23 17.89 -0.57
N ASP A 110 -3.20 16.99 -0.80
CA ASP A 110 -3.84 16.26 0.30
C ASP A 110 -2.83 15.32 0.97
N THR A 111 -2.88 15.26 2.29
CA THR A 111 -2.04 14.40 3.12
C THR A 111 -2.84 13.22 3.70
N VAL A 112 -2.12 12.13 3.96
CA VAL A 112 -2.60 10.96 4.70
C VAL A 112 -1.67 10.78 5.89
N THR A 113 -2.19 10.93 7.11
CA THR A 113 -1.38 10.93 8.33
C THR A 113 -1.61 9.71 9.21
N THR A 114 -2.70 8.97 8.97
CA THR A 114 -3.05 7.74 9.68
C THR A 114 -3.13 6.58 8.71
N ASN A 115 -3.06 5.35 9.23
CA ASN A 115 -3.23 4.17 8.39
C ASN A 115 -4.59 4.20 7.71
N THR A 116 -4.60 4.09 6.38
CA THR A 116 -5.82 4.24 5.60
C THR A 116 -5.79 3.39 4.35
N MET A 117 -6.97 3.04 3.86
CA MET A 117 -7.12 2.31 2.61
C MET A 117 -7.27 3.32 1.47
N ILE A 118 -6.33 3.28 0.53
CA ILE A 118 -6.40 4.03 -0.73
C ILE A 118 -7.02 3.12 -1.79
N TYR A 119 -8.10 3.62 -2.37
CA TYR A 119 -8.71 3.11 -3.58
C TYR A 119 -8.12 3.84 -4.79
N ALA A 120 -7.30 3.14 -5.57
CA ALA A 120 -6.73 3.65 -6.82
C ALA A 120 -7.41 2.98 -8.02
N HIS A 121 -7.91 3.79 -8.94
CA HIS A 121 -8.61 3.34 -10.16
C HIS A 121 -8.35 4.34 -11.30
N ILE A 122 -8.72 3.98 -12.53
CA ILE A 122 -8.66 4.87 -13.71
C ILE A 122 -10.03 5.42 -14.03
#